data_AF-V6TES8-F1
#
_entry.id   AF-V6TES8-F1
#
_cell.length_a   1.000
_cell.length_b   1.000
_cell.length_c   1.000
_cell.angle_alpha   90.00
_cell.angle_beta   90.00
_cell.angle_gamma   90.00
#
_symmetry.space_group_name_H-M   'P 1'
#
loop_
_entity.id
_entity.type
_entity.pdbx_description
1 polymer ?
#
loop_
_entity_poly.entity_id
_entity_poly.type
_entity_poly.pdbx_seq_one_letter_code
_entity_poly.pdbx_strand_id
1 'polypeptide(L)'
;MLVGFLLVCATVLANCAPKLNAPAGCNLANCEVCSEDKQKCTKCQSNYFLTPEKNACLASCPAGSYAVGQTCAPCDPSCAECSGAGASKCTACPAEKMLRYADESNPTDGTCVEQCVEGPECETCGLTIGGTKYCSKCKGNNVPLNGVCTSNAARTQFCTTAADGACTVCAAGYFIQEGGCYKTDRLPGKSICTTDSGGKCQACANGQNQTAGPECARCATPPARRAQQDRHSSVKLASLGTISLEQSV
;
A
#
# COMPACT_ATOMS: atom_id res chain seq x y z
N MET A 1 -29.13 -60.37 28.84
CA MET A 1 -29.40 -59.41 29.92
C MET A 1 -28.39 -58.27 29.75
N LEU A 2 -28.70 -56.98 29.63
CA LEU A 2 -29.94 -56.23 29.63
C LEU A 2 -29.68 -54.96 28.78
N VAL A 3 -30.77 -54.31 28.42
CA VAL A 3 -31.01 -53.27 27.42
C VAL A 3 -30.42 -51.90 27.81
N GLY A 4 -30.10 -51.05 26.83
CA GLY A 4 -29.72 -49.64 27.07
C GLY A 4 -29.72 -48.76 25.82
N PHE A 5 -30.84 -48.71 25.12
CA PHE A 5 -31.12 -47.73 24.07
C PHE A 5 -31.26 -46.34 24.72
N LEU A 6 -30.42 -45.35 24.39
CA LEU A 6 -30.83 -43.95 24.48
C LEU A 6 -30.22 -43.13 23.35
N LEU A 7 -31.16 -42.58 22.60
CA LEU A 7 -31.06 -41.78 21.39
C LEU A 7 -30.87 -40.31 21.79
N VAL A 8 -29.83 -39.64 21.28
CA VAL A 8 -29.78 -38.18 21.12
C VAL A 8 -28.92 -37.93 19.87
N CYS A 9 -29.45 -37.96 18.64
CA CYS A 9 -30.22 -36.91 17.96
C CYS A 9 -29.59 -35.51 18.08
N ALA A 10 -28.87 -35.04 17.04
CA ALA A 10 -29.02 -33.70 16.42
C ALA A 10 -27.76 -33.26 15.66
N THR A 11 -27.86 -33.29 14.32
CA THR A 11 -27.51 -32.21 13.38
C THR A 11 -26.20 -31.43 13.60
N VAL A 12 -25.22 -31.73 12.74
CA VAL A 12 -24.19 -30.77 12.29
C VAL A 12 -24.87 -29.74 11.38
N LEU A 13 -25.50 -28.72 11.97
CA LEU A 13 -25.96 -27.51 11.30
C LEU A 13 -25.74 -26.32 12.25
N ALA A 14 -25.26 -25.21 11.68
CA ALA A 14 -25.26 -23.86 12.23
C ALA A 14 -24.17 -23.49 13.26
N ASN A 15 -22.94 -23.29 12.78
CA ASN A 15 -21.99 -22.33 13.37
C ASN A 15 -21.94 -21.00 12.58
N CYS A 16 -23.06 -20.58 11.98
CA CYS A 16 -23.23 -19.19 11.57
C CYS A 16 -23.95 -18.45 12.70
N ALA A 17 -23.18 -17.71 13.48
CA ALA A 17 -23.71 -16.77 14.46
C ALA A 17 -24.78 -15.85 13.81
N PRO A 18 -25.93 -15.59 14.46
CA PRO A 18 -26.90 -14.65 13.94
C PRO A 18 -26.30 -13.24 14.00
N LYS A 19 -26.05 -12.61 12.85
CA LYS A 19 -25.82 -11.17 12.81
C LYS A 19 -27.19 -10.49 12.98
N LEU A 20 -27.42 -10.03 14.21
CA LEU A 20 -28.63 -9.32 14.62
C LEU A 20 -28.90 -8.12 13.71
N ASN A 21 -30.20 -7.94 13.40
CA ASN A 21 -30.82 -6.87 12.62
C ASN A 21 -30.69 -6.96 11.09
N ALA A 22 -31.20 -8.03 10.47
CA ALA A 22 -31.60 -7.99 9.06
C ALA A 22 -33.09 -8.41 8.96
N PRO A 23 -33.89 -7.81 8.05
CA PRO A 23 -35.27 -8.23 7.85
C PRO A 23 -35.34 -9.69 7.40
N ALA A 24 -36.43 -10.39 7.75
CA ALA A 24 -36.58 -11.82 7.53
C ALA A 24 -36.31 -12.23 6.06
N GLY A 25 -35.23 -12.98 5.85
CA GLY A 25 -34.80 -13.46 4.53
C GLY A 25 -33.76 -12.61 3.80
N CYS A 26 -33.35 -11.47 4.36
CA CYS A 26 -32.18 -10.73 3.89
C CYS A 26 -30.95 -11.20 4.67
N ASN A 27 -29.95 -11.76 3.98
CA ASN A 27 -28.69 -12.19 4.59
C ASN A 27 -27.61 -11.09 4.57
N LEU A 28 -27.96 -9.85 4.23
CA LEU A 28 -27.03 -8.72 4.22
C LEU A 28 -26.99 -8.06 5.60
N ALA A 29 -25.83 -8.11 6.25
CA ALA A 29 -25.64 -7.50 7.56
C ALA A 29 -25.88 -5.97 7.51
N ASN A 30 -26.52 -5.44 8.55
CA ASN A 30 -26.81 -4.01 8.74
C ASN A 30 -27.72 -3.39 7.66
N CYS A 31 -28.43 -4.22 6.89
CA CYS A 31 -29.40 -3.78 5.91
C CYS A 31 -30.78 -3.61 6.54
N GLU A 32 -31.40 -2.45 6.38
CA GLU A 32 -32.77 -2.15 6.85
C GLU A 32 -33.82 -2.63 5.84
N VAL A 33 -33.59 -2.36 4.55
CA VAL A 33 -34.50 -2.74 3.46
C VAL A 33 -33.71 -3.39 2.33
N CYS A 34 -34.15 -4.58 1.90
CA CYS A 34 -33.55 -5.31 0.79
C CYS A 34 -34.41 -5.24 -0.48
N SER A 35 -33.78 -5.55 -1.61
CA SER A 35 -34.46 -5.79 -2.87
C SER A 35 -35.32 -7.06 -2.82
N GLU A 36 -36.22 -7.21 -3.80
CA GLU A 36 -37.13 -8.37 -3.89
C GLU A 36 -36.38 -9.71 -4.00
N ASP A 37 -35.27 -9.72 -4.73
CA ASP A 37 -34.37 -10.87 -4.89
C ASP A 37 -33.47 -11.12 -3.67
N LYS A 38 -33.55 -10.27 -2.63
CA LYS A 38 -32.82 -10.39 -1.35
C LYS A 38 -31.29 -10.42 -1.48
N GLN A 39 -30.75 -10.06 -2.65
CA GLN A 39 -29.31 -9.99 -2.91
C GLN A 39 -28.74 -8.58 -2.73
N LYS A 40 -29.59 -7.55 -2.77
CA LYS A 40 -29.16 -6.15 -2.65
C LYS A 40 -29.86 -5.47 -1.49
N CYS A 41 -29.17 -4.50 -0.91
CA CYS A 41 -29.70 -3.58 0.06
C CYS A 41 -30.11 -2.27 -0.63
N THR A 42 -31.30 -1.76 -0.31
CA THR A 42 -31.77 -0.46 -0.80
C THR A 42 -31.67 0.61 0.27
N LYS A 43 -31.65 0.21 1.55
CA LYS A 43 -31.49 1.12 2.69
C LYS A 43 -30.71 0.44 3.81
N CYS A 44 -29.63 1.09 4.25
CA CYS A 44 -28.84 0.63 5.38
C CYS A 44 -29.42 1.13 6.70
N GLN A 45 -29.05 0.46 7.79
CA GLN A 45 -29.29 0.97 9.13
C GLN A 45 -28.54 2.27 9.38
N SER A 46 -29.00 3.02 10.38
CA SER A 46 -28.33 4.25 10.81
C SER A 46 -26.86 3.98 11.15
N ASN A 47 -25.98 4.89 10.72
CA ASN A 47 -24.50 4.81 10.84
C ASN A 47 -23.79 3.80 9.91
N TYR A 48 -24.51 3.15 9.00
CA TYR A 48 -23.91 2.32 7.95
C TYR A 48 -24.08 2.95 6.58
N PHE A 49 -23.11 2.74 5.71
CA PHE A 49 -23.07 3.25 4.34
C PHE A 49 -23.33 2.12 3.34
N LEU A 50 -24.19 2.39 2.37
CA LEU A 50 -24.50 1.46 1.29
C LEU A 50 -23.34 1.40 0.29
N THR A 51 -22.80 0.20 0.04
CA THR A 51 -21.73 0.02 -0.97
C THR A 51 -22.21 0.33 -2.39
N PRO A 52 -21.31 0.68 -3.33
CA PRO A 52 -21.68 0.96 -4.72
C PRO A 52 -22.40 -0.22 -5.40
N GLU A 53 -22.01 -1.46 -5.08
CA GLU A 53 -22.61 -2.70 -5.57
C GLU A 53 -23.94 -3.02 -4.86
N LYS A 54 -24.29 -2.26 -3.82
CA LYS A 54 -25.48 -2.43 -2.97
C LYS A 54 -25.56 -3.79 -2.28
N ASN A 55 -24.44 -4.50 -2.15
CA ASN A 55 -24.39 -5.84 -1.57
C ASN A 55 -23.98 -5.86 -0.09
N ALA A 56 -23.64 -4.71 0.49
CA ALA A 56 -23.26 -4.59 1.89
C ALA A 56 -23.58 -3.20 2.47
N CYS A 57 -23.74 -3.16 3.79
CA CYS A 57 -23.84 -1.95 4.59
C CYS A 57 -22.66 -1.93 5.57
N LEU A 58 -21.71 -1.03 5.35
CA LEU A 58 -20.44 -0.97 6.07
C LEU A 58 -20.36 0.26 6.98
N ALA A 59 -19.64 0.16 8.10
CA ALA A 59 -19.46 1.29 9.01
C ALA A 59 -18.63 2.43 8.38
N SER A 60 -17.90 2.14 7.32
CA SER A 60 -17.13 3.10 6.53
C SER A 60 -17.07 2.62 5.08
N CYS A 61 -16.95 3.56 4.14
CA CYS A 61 -16.85 3.21 2.72
C CYS A 61 -15.57 2.42 2.43
N PRO A 62 -15.64 1.37 1.58
CA PRO A 62 -14.48 0.60 1.21
C PRO A 62 -13.50 1.42 0.37
N ALA A 63 -12.24 0.98 0.30
CA ALA A 63 -11.23 1.57 -0.59
C ALA A 63 -11.75 1.67 -2.03
N GLY A 64 -11.39 2.74 -2.73
CA GLY A 64 -11.95 3.08 -4.05
C GLY A 64 -13.33 3.73 -4.01
N SER A 65 -13.87 4.05 -2.83
CA SER A 65 -15.12 4.80 -2.68
C SER A 65 -15.09 5.78 -1.51
N TYR A 66 -15.97 6.78 -1.53
CA TYR A 66 -16.09 7.82 -0.50
C TYR A 66 -17.55 8.00 -0.07
N ALA A 67 -17.74 8.50 1.16
CA ALA A 67 -19.05 8.70 1.73
C ALA A 67 -19.73 9.95 1.13
N VAL A 68 -20.96 9.78 0.66
CA VAL A 68 -21.88 10.84 0.24
C VAL A 68 -23.26 10.54 0.80
N GLY A 69 -23.66 11.31 1.81
CA GLY A 69 -24.84 10.98 2.61
C GLY A 69 -24.67 9.64 3.32
N GLN A 70 -25.59 8.70 3.11
CA GLN A 70 -25.55 7.34 3.67
C GLN A 70 -25.17 6.28 2.62
N THR A 71 -24.52 6.70 1.54
CA THR A 71 -24.06 5.81 0.45
C THR A 71 -22.60 6.05 0.15
N CYS A 72 -21.94 5.04 -0.42
CA CYS A 72 -20.60 5.13 -0.94
C CYS A 72 -20.66 5.38 -2.45
N ALA A 73 -20.05 6.46 -2.91
CA ALA A 73 -19.84 6.71 -4.33
C ALA A 73 -18.43 6.26 -4.73
N PRO A 74 -18.25 5.71 -5.94
CA PRO A 74 -16.93 5.34 -6.43
C PRO A 74 -16.05 6.58 -6.63
N CYS A 75 -14.76 6.40 -6.42
CA CYS A 75 -13.76 7.40 -6.75
C CYS A 75 -13.65 7.64 -8.27
N ASP A 76 -13.00 8.73 -8.64
CA ASP A 76 -12.58 8.93 -10.03
C ASP A 76 -11.67 7.77 -10.47
N PRO A 77 -11.81 7.24 -11.71
CA PRO A 77 -11.00 6.11 -12.18
C PRO A 77 -9.48 6.34 -12.16
N SER A 78 -9.04 7.61 -12.08
CA SER A 78 -7.62 7.95 -11.93
C SER A 78 -7.06 7.74 -10.52
N CYS A 79 -7.92 7.62 -9.50
CA CYS A 79 -7.53 7.46 -8.10
C CYS A 79 -7.68 5.98 -7.64
N ALA A 80 -6.82 5.53 -6.73
CA ALA A 80 -7.02 4.27 -6.01
C ALA A 80 -7.90 4.48 -4.76
N GLU A 81 -7.72 5.60 -4.08
CA GLU A 81 -8.58 6.06 -2.98
C GLU A 81 -8.81 7.57 -3.14
N CYS A 82 -9.92 8.06 -2.59
CA CYS A 82 -10.29 9.46 -2.68
C CYS A 82 -11.02 9.95 -1.42
N SER A 83 -11.01 11.26 -1.23
CA SER A 83 -11.76 11.96 -0.17
C SER A 83 -13.12 12.46 -0.65
N GLY A 84 -13.36 12.48 -1.97
CA GLY A 84 -14.50 13.13 -2.59
C GLY A 84 -14.57 12.88 -4.10
N ALA A 85 -15.46 13.63 -4.76
CA ALA A 85 -15.67 13.54 -6.19
C ALA A 85 -14.52 14.16 -7.00
N GLY A 86 -14.12 13.49 -8.08
CA GLY A 86 -13.24 14.01 -9.13
C GLY A 86 -11.74 13.70 -8.95
N ALA A 87 -10.99 13.86 -10.04
CA ALA A 87 -9.55 13.54 -10.13
C ALA A 87 -8.60 14.43 -9.29
N SER A 88 -9.13 15.45 -8.59
CA SER A 88 -8.38 16.32 -7.66
C SER A 88 -8.61 15.98 -6.19
N LYS A 89 -9.37 14.92 -5.91
CA LYS A 89 -9.67 14.44 -4.55
C LYS A 89 -9.03 13.08 -4.26
N CYS A 90 -7.97 12.72 -4.98
CA CYS A 90 -7.25 11.48 -4.72
C CYS A 90 -6.50 11.55 -3.38
N THR A 91 -6.57 10.48 -2.60
CA THR A 91 -5.79 10.28 -1.36
C THR A 91 -4.82 9.10 -1.47
N ALA A 92 -4.98 8.27 -2.51
CA ALA A 92 -4.03 7.25 -2.94
C ALA A 92 -4.10 7.06 -4.46
N CYS A 93 -2.98 6.66 -5.06
CA CYS A 93 -2.87 6.46 -6.51
C CYS A 93 -2.65 4.99 -6.86
N PRO A 94 -3.07 4.57 -8.07
CA PRO A 94 -2.69 3.28 -8.62
C PRO A 94 -1.17 3.10 -8.66
N ALA A 95 -0.71 1.85 -8.74
CA ALA A 95 0.70 1.56 -8.95
C ALA A 95 1.25 2.30 -10.18
N GLU A 96 2.53 2.66 -10.14
CA GLU A 96 3.22 3.43 -11.19
C GLU A 96 2.74 4.89 -11.35
N LYS A 97 1.83 5.36 -10.49
CA LYS A 97 1.44 6.77 -10.38
C LYS A 97 1.75 7.33 -9.00
N MET A 98 2.15 8.60 -8.98
CA MET A 98 2.48 9.35 -7.77
C MET A 98 1.32 10.25 -7.38
N LEU A 99 1.04 10.33 -6.08
CA LEU A 99 0.11 11.30 -5.54
C LEU A 99 0.80 12.66 -5.42
N ARG A 100 0.26 13.68 -6.08
CA ARG A 100 0.66 15.07 -5.94
C ARG A 100 -0.45 15.85 -5.24
N TYR A 101 -0.17 16.40 -4.06
CA TYR A 101 -1.11 17.24 -3.35
C TYR A 101 -1.28 18.60 -4.04
N ALA A 102 -2.51 19.11 -4.04
CA ALA A 102 -2.78 20.47 -4.49
C ALA A 102 -2.29 21.50 -3.46
N ASP A 103 -2.41 21.17 -2.18
CA ASP A 103 -1.92 21.95 -1.05
C ASP A 103 -1.38 20.98 0.02
N GLU A 104 -0.12 21.16 0.40
CA GLU A 104 0.52 20.37 1.47
C GLU A 104 -0.08 20.63 2.86
N SER A 105 -0.92 21.66 3.00
CA SER A 105 -1.72 21.90 4.20
C SER A 105 -3.01 21.08 4.20
N ASN A 106 -3.47 20.60 3.03
CA ASN A 106 -4.70 19.85 2.88
C ASN A 106 -4.47 18.46 2.22
N PRO A 107 -4.23 17.40 3.02
CA PRO A 107 -3.90 16.08 2.50
C PRO A 107 -5.09 15.34 1.86
N THR A 108 -6.28 15.94 1.79
CA THR A 108 -7.44 15.34 1.13
C THR A 108 -7.54 15.70 -0.35
N ASP A 109 -6.77 16.70 -0.79
CA ASP A 109 -6.85 17.25 -2.14
C ASP A 109 -5.56 16.92 -2.90
N GLY A 110 -5.65 15.97 -3.82
CA GLY A 110 -4.51 15.50 -4.60
C GLY A 110 -4.92 14.89 -5.94
N THR A 111 -3.95 14.81 -6.83
CA THR A 111 -4.10 14.24 -8.17
C THR A 111 -3.03 13.19 -8.41
N CYS A 112 -3.41 12.12 -9.09
CA CYS A 112 -2.47 11.09 -9.51
C CYS A 112 -1.77 11.52 -10.80
N VAL A 113 -0.47 11.75 -10.69
CA VAL A 113 0.42 12.07 -11.81
C VAL A 113 1.28 10.86 -12.13
N GLU A 114 1.93 10.88 -13.30
CA GLU A 114 2.91 9.86 -13.64
C GLU A 114 4.00 9.79 -12.56
N GLN A 115 4.52 8.58 -12.31
CA GLN A 115 5.69 8.40 -11.45
C GLN A 115 6.89 9.25 -11.92
N CYS A 116 7.88 9.38 -11.05
CA CYS A 116 9.10 10.12 -11.37
C CYS A 116 9.74 9.65 -12.68
N VAL A 117 10.02 10.63 -13.55
CA VAL A 117 10.84 10.50 -14.74
C VAL A 117 11.96 11.52 -14.64
N GLU A 118 13.19 11.08 -14.90
CA GLU A 118 14.35 11.98 -14.94
C GLU A 118 14.21 12.96 -16.10
N GLY A 119 14.44 14.24 -15.84
CA GLY A 119 14.05 15.28 -16.78
C GLY A 119 14.44 16.68 -16.33
N PRO A 120 13.70 17.72 -16.74
CA PRO A 120 14.04 19.10 -16.42
C PRO A 120 13.80 19.45 -14.93
N GLU A 121 12.88 18.75 -14.27
CA GLU A 121 12.53 19.00 -12.86
C GLU A 121 13.30 18.08 -11.90
N CYS A 122 13.27 16.77 -12.16
CA CYS A 122 13.97 15.77 -11.35
C CYS A 122 15.26 15.32 -12.01
N GLU A 123 16.37 15.34 -11.28
CA GLU A 123 17.65 14.82 -11.74
C GLU A 123 17.76 13.31 -11.56
N THR A 124 17.27 12.78 -10.44
CA THR A 124 17.39 11.35 -10.12
C THR A 124 16.11 10.82 -9.49
N CYS A 125 15.58 9.74 -10.06
CA CYS A 125 14.45 9.00 -9.50
C CYS A 125 14.92 7.82 -8.65
N GLY A 126 15.58 8.09 -7.51
CA GLY A 126 16.25 7.08 -6.70
C GLY A 126 15.34 6.30 -5.74
N LEU A 127 14.17 6.86 -5.39
CA LEU A 127 13.26 6.24 -4.44
C LEU A 127 12.15 5.46 -5.16
N THR A 128 11.80 4.27 -4.65
CA THR A 128 10.67 3.49 -5.14
C THR A 128 9.86 2.97 -3.95
N ILE A 129 8.56 3.28 -3.93
CA ILE A 129 7.64 2.91 -2.85
C ILE A 129 6.42 2.26 -3.49
N GLY A 130 6.09 1.03 -3.10
CA GLY A 130 4.95 0.31 -3.68
C GLY A 130 5.02 0.11 -5.20
N GLY A 131 6.23 0.09 -5.78
CA GLY A 131 6.43 0.01 -7.23
C GLY A 131 6.41 1.36 -7.97
N THR A 132 5.99 2.44 -7.32
CA THR A 132 6.01 3.80 -7.89
C THR A 132 7.35 4.48 -7.63
N LYS A 133 7.94 5.11 -8.65
CA LYS A 133 9.16 5.91 -8.53
C LYS A 133 8.91 7.34 -8.06
N TYR A 134 9.80 7.85 -7.23
CA TYR A 134 9.76 9.18 -6.62
C TYR A 134 11.12 9.88 -6.81
N CYS A 135 11.10 11.21 -6.90
CA CYS A 135 12.33 11.98 -7.06
C CYS A 135 13.14 11.98 -5.76
N SER A 136 14.44 11.69 -5.85
CA SER A 136 15.40 11.73 -4.74
C SER A 136 16.37 12.90 -4.85
N LYS A 137 16.50 13.48 -6.05
CA LYS A 137 17.38 14.63 -6.32
C LYS A 137 16.76 15.53 -7.38
N CYS A 138 16.55 16.80 -7.04
CA CYS A 138 15.95 17.80 -7.91
C CYS A 138 17.00 18.62 -8.65
N LYS A 139 16.60 19.19 -9.79
CA LYS A 139 17.39 20.20 -10.49
C LYS A 139 17.13 21.59 -9.93
N GLY A 140 18.10 22.48 -10.08
CA GLY A 140 18.01 23.86 -9.62
C GLY A 140 18.02 23.96 -8.09
N ASN A 141 17.16 24.83 -7.54
CA ASN A 141 17.09 25.14 -6.11
C ASN A 141 15.94 24.43 -5.38
N ASN A 142 15.25 23.52 -6.06
CA ASN A 142 14.18 22.73 -5.47
C ASN A 142 14.77 21.54 -4.70
N VAL A 143 14.00 20.98 -3.78
CA VAL A 143 14.31 19.73 -3.09
C VAL A 143 13.08 18.83 -3.04
N PRO A 144 13.24 17.50 -2.91
CA PRO A 144 12.10 16.60 -2.93
C PRO A 144 11.24 16.72 -1.67
N LEU A 145 9.97 17.02 -1.86
CA LEU A 145 8.90 16.91 -0.86
C LEU A 145 7.92 15.85 -1.34
N ASN A 146 7.72 14.79 -0.57
CA ASN A 146 6.87 13.66 -0.96
C ASN A 146 7.24 13.08 -2.34
N GLY A 147 8.52 13.18 -2.73
CA GLY A 147 9.03 12.74 -4.03
C GLY A 147 8.78 13.67 -5.21
N VAL A 148 8.23 14.88 -4.96
CA VAL A 148 8.02 15.94 -5.96
C VAL A 148 9.00 17.08 -5.70
N CYS A 149 9.64 17.58 -6.76
CA CYS A 149 10.55 18.72 -6.65
C CYS A 149 9.80 20.01 -6.32
N THR A 150 10.00 20.49 -5.10
CA THR A 150 9.24 21.61 -4.55
C THR A 150 10.20 22.69 -4.05
N SER A 151 9.78 23.95 -4.16
CA SER A 151 10.55 25.07 -3.61
C SER A 151 10.53 25.02 -2.09
N ASN A 152 11.72 25.10 -1.48
CA ASN A 152 11.87 25.07 -0.03
C ASN A 152 11.92 26.49 0.55
N ALA A 153 10.84 27.24 0.38
CA ALA A 153 10.74 28.61 0.84
C ALA A 153 10.55 28.69 2.37
N ALA A 154 10.99 29.78 3.00
CA ALA A 154 10.98 29.94 4.47
C ALA A 154 9.59 29.74 5.14
N ARG A 155 8.49 30.06 4.45
CA ARG A 155 7.12 29.91 4.98
C ARG A 155 6.57 28.48 4.86
N THR A 156 7.20 27.64 4.05
CA THR A 156 6.83 26.24 3.79
C THR A 156 8.06 25.36 3.95
N GLN A 157 8.97 25.72 4.87
CA GLN A 157 10.27 25.09 4.98
C GLN A 157 10.14 23.68 5.55
N PHE A 158 10.22 22.68 4.67
CA PHE A 158 10.19 21.26 5.02
C PHE A 158 11.59 20.66 5.12
N CYS A 159 12.59 21.35 4.58
CA CYS A 159 13.99 20.95 4.61
C CYS A 159 14.85 22.05 5.27
N THR A 160 15.59 21.73 6.33
CA THR A 160 16.45 22.70 7.02
C THR A 160 17.87 22.72 6.45
N THR A 161 18.30 21.63 5.83
CA THR A 161 19.62 21.54 5.20
C THR A 161 19.47 20.79 3.89
N ALA A 162 19.86 21.44 2.80
CA ALA A 162 19.84 20.89 1.46
C ALA A 162 21.25 20.90 0.87
N ALA A 163 21.58 19.88 0.08
CA ALA A 163 22.81 19.78 -0.67
C ALA A 163 22.52 19.13 -2.02
N ASP A 164 23.09 19.69 -3.09
CA ASP A 164 23.00 19.15 -4.44
C ASP A 164 21.57 18.77 -4.89
N GLY A 165 20.59 19.62 -4.59
CA GLY A 165 19.19 19.37 -5.00
C GLY A 165 18.48 18.27 -4.20
N ALA A 166 19.07 17.76 -3.12
CA ALA A 166 18.46 16.85 -2.18
C ALA A 166 18.39 17.48 -0.77
N CYS A 167 17.44 17.03 0.04
CA CYS A 167 17.41 17.35 1.46
C CYS A 167 18.32 16.39 2.25
N THR A 168 19.04 16.91 3.23
CA THR A 168 19.88 16.11 4.15
C THR A 168 19.39 16.17 5.59
N VAL A 169 18.66 17.23 5.96
CA VAL A 169 18.00 17.35 7.26
C VAL A 169 16.61 17.94 7.06
N CYS A 170 15.58 17.19 7.43
CA CYS A 170 14.19 17.62 7.35
C CYS A 170 13.79 18.48 8.55
N ALA A 171 12.83 19.38 8.33
CA ALA A 171 12.19 20.14 9.40
C ALA A 171 11.35 19.24 10.32
N ALA A 172 10.96 19.76 11.48
CA ALA A 172 10.10 19.04 12.42
C ALA A 172 8.75 18.66 11.77
N GLY A 173 8.28 17.44 12.06
CA GLY A 173 7.07 16.87 11.45
C GLY A 173 7.30 16.25 10.07
N TYR A 174 8.55 16.19 9.62
CA TYR A 174 8.97 15.46 8.44
C TYR A 174 10.08 14.48 8.81
N PHE A 175 10.21 13.40 8.05
CA PHE A 175 11.34 12.48 8.15
C PHE A 175 12.06 12.36 6.80
N ILE A 176 13.37 12.10 6.87
CA ILE A 176 14.24 11.91 5.72
C ILE A 176 14.10 10.49 5.14
N GLN A 177 14.04 10.39 3.82
CA GLN A 177 14.18 9.13 3.08
C GLN A 177 14.76 9.41 1.69
N GLU A 178 15.94 8.87 1.38
CA GLU A 178 16.55 8.93 0.04
C GLU A 178 16.57 10.37 -0.53
N GLY A 179 17.08 11.32 0.25
CA GLY A 179 17.23 12.72 -0.19
C GLY A 179 15.95 13.56 -0.23
N GLY A 180 14.79 13.01 0.17
CA GLY A 180 13.53 13.73 0.27
C GLY A 180 12.95 13.79 1.68
N CYS A 181 12.05 14.74 1.92
CA CYS A 181 11.29 14.83 3.17
C CYS A 181 9.84 14.35 2.98
N TYR A 182 9.37 13.56 3.95
CA TYR A 182 8.07 12.88 3.91
C TYR A 182 7.34 13.03 5.24
N LYS A 183 6.02 12.86 5.23
CA LYS A 183 5.18 12.90 6.44
C LYS A 183 4.58 11.54 6.79
N THR A 184 4.42 11.27 8.07
CA THR A 184 3.87 10.02 8.61
C THR A 184 2.34 9.94 8.51
N ASP A 185 1.65 11.06 8.27
CA ASP A 185 0.19 11.17 8.22
C ASP A 185 -0.42 10.95 6.82
N ARG A 186 0.40 10.88 5.76
CA ARG A 186 -0.07 10.91 4.37
C ARG A 186 0.82 10.12 3.41
N LEU A 187 0.30 9.78 2.23
CA LEU A 187 1.12 9.12 1.21
C LEU A 187 2.12 10.10 0.55
N PRO A 188 3.29 9.63 0.10
CA PRO A 188 3.75 8.25 0.25
C PRO A 188 4.38 7.96 1.63
N GLY A 189 4.67 8.98 2.44
CA GLY A 189 5.43 8.84 3.69
C GLY A 189 4.84 7.87 4.72
N LYS A 190 3.51 7.84 4.90
CA LYS A 190 2.80 6.90 5.81
C LYS A 190 3.04 5.43 5.47
N SER A 191 3.44 5.14 4.23
CA SER A 191 3.79 3.78 3.79
C SER A 191 5.25 3.41 4.04
N ILE A 192 6.07 4.37 4.46
CA ILE A 192 7.48 4.18 4.86
C ILE A 192 7.61 4.23 6.38
N CYS A 193 6.95 5.19 7.03
CA CYS A 193 7.15 5.51 8.43
C CYS A 193 5.82 5.72 9.16
N THR A 194 5.69 5.11 10.34
CA THR A 194 4.52 5.29 11.22
C THR A 194 4.79 6.24 12.38
N THR A 195 6.06 6.50 12.71
CA THR A 195 6.43 7.45 13.77
C THR A 195 7.75 8.11 13.44
N ASP A 196 7.75 9.44 13.35
CA ASP A 196 8.95 10.25 13.17
C ASP A 196 9.39 10.93 14.48
N SER A 197 10.69 11.19 14.60
CA SER A 197 11.24 12.06 15.65
C SER A 197 12.55 12.67 15.18
N GLY A 198 12.67 13.99 15.30
CA GLY A 198 13.89 14.72 14.99
C GLY A 198 14.34 14.62 13.53
N GLY A 199 13.40 14.59 12.58
CA GLY A 199 13.74 14.50 11.15
C GLY A 199 13.99 13.07 10.65
N LYS A 200 13.78 12.05 11.50
CA LYS A 200 14.13 10.64 11.23
C LYS A 200 12.94 9.73 11.48
N CYS A 201 12.86 8.63 10.73
CA CYS A 201 11.86 7.63 11.02
C CYS A 201 12.28 6.75 12.21
N GLN A 202 11.44 6.67 13.24
CA GLN A 202 11.65 5.85 14.43
C GLN A 202 10.96 4.48 14.36
N ALA A 203 9.84 4.40 13.66
CA ALA A 203 9.12 3.16 13.43
C ALA A 203 8.77 3.04 11.95
N CYS A 204 9.39 2.07 11.28
CA CYS A 204 9.13 1.83 9.87
C CYS A 204 7.78 1.13 9.68
N ALA A 205 7.06 1.52 8.63
CA ALA A 205 5.83 0.89 8.23
C ALA A 205 6.07 -0.48 7.57
N ASN A 206 5.00 -1.25 7.39
CA ASN A 206 5.00 -2.49 6.60
C ASN A 206 6.05 -3.55 7.02
N GLY A 207 6.44 -3.57 8.30
CA GLY A 207 7.42 -4.53 8.82
C GLY A 207 8.85 -4.31 8.32
N GLN A 208 9.16 -3.14 7.76
CA GLN A 208 10.51 -2.77 7.38
C GLN A 208 11.38 -2.57 8.63
N ASN A 209 12.68 -2.82 8.49
CA ASN A 209 13.65 -2.53 9.56
C ASN A 209 14.27 -1.15 9.33
N GLN A 210 14.59 -0.46 10.42
CA GLN A 210 15.45 0.74 10.34
C GLN A 210 16.83 0.33 9.83
N THR A 211 17.42 1.16 8.97
CA THR A 211 18.85 1.01 8.64
C THR A 211 19.70 1.51 9.82
N ALA A 212 21.03 1.34 9.75
CA ALA A 212 21.94 1.97 10.70
C ALA A 212 21.89 3.52 10.68
N GLY A 213 21.08 4.12 9.79
CA GLY A 213 20.83 5.54 9.64
C GLY A 213 19.38 5.94 9.92
N PRO A 214 19.00 7.18 9.58
CA PRO A 214 17.67 7.76 9.87
C PRO A 214 16.52 7.22 9.00
N GLU A 215 16.84 6.31 8.08
CA GLU A 215 15.97 5.86 7.00
C GLU A 215 15.49 4.42 7.21
N CYS A 216 14.31 4.12 6.67
CA CYS A 216 13.79 2.77 6.66
C CYS A 216 14.39 1.97 5.51
N ALA A 217 14.82 0.75 5.81
CA ALA A 217 15.37 -0.17 4.83
C ALA A 217 14.29 -0.51 3.82
N ARG A 218 14.62 -0.40 2.53
CA ARG A 218 13.77 -0.92 1.46
C ARG A 218 13.54 -2.41 1.74
N CYS A 219 12.33 -2.91 1.50
CA CYS A 219 12.16 -4.36 1.37
C CYS A 219 13.17 -4.80 0.32
N ALA A 220 14.21 -5.53 0.73
CA ALA A 220 15.10 -6.15 -0.22
C ALA A 220 14.18 -6.97 -1.13
N THR A 221 14.20 -6.70 -2.43
CA THR A 221 13.74 -7.70 -3.37
C THR A 221 14.42 -9.00 -2.93
N PRO A 222 13.69 -10.10 -2.68
CA PRO A 222 14.34 -11.35 -2.33
C PRO A 222 15.42 -11.53 -3.38
N PRO A 223 16.70 -11.71 -2.98
CA PRO A 223 17.79 -11.75 -3.94
C PRO A 223 17.39 -12.77 -4.99
N ALA A 224 17.39 -12.37 -6.27
CA ALA A 224 17.21 -13.32 -7.37
C ALA A 224 18.13 -14.48 -7.03
N ARG A 225 17.54 -15.66 -6.74
CA ARG A 225 18.24 -16.78 -6.12
C ARG A 225 19.63 -16.89 -6.77
N ARG A 226 20.69 -16.63 -6.00
CA ARG A 226 22.00 -17.14 -6.39
C ARG A 226 21.76 -18.64 -6.61
N ALA A 227 22.13 -19.13 -7.78
CA ALA A 227 22.20 -20.56 -8.04
C ALA A 227 23.19 -21.15 -7.03
N GLN A 228 22.69 -21.50 -5.86
CA GLN A 228 23.42 -22.26 -4.87
C GLN A 228 23.19 -23.70 -5.26
N GLN A 229 24.04 -24.19 -6.16
CA GLN A 229 24.10 -25.61 -6.44
C GLN A 229 24.77 -26.24 -5.22
N ASP A 230 23.91 -26.70 -4.32
CA ASP A 230 24.30 -27.42 -3.13
C ASP A 230 25.20 -28.61 -3.47
N ARG A 231 26.23 -28.73 -2.63
CA ARG A 231 27.08 -29.89 -2.44
C ARG A 231 26.25 -31.17 -2.47
N HIS A 232 26.25 -31.89 -3.59
CA HIS A 232 26.02 -33.32 -3.56
C HIS A 232 27.35 -34.01 -3.25
N SER A 233 27.35 -34.60 -2.05
CA SER A 233 28.38 -35.46 -1.52
C SER A 233 28.70 -36.62 -2.48
N SER A 234 29.93 -37.09 -2.36
CA SER A 234 30.62 -38.07 -3.19
C SER A 234 29.84 -39.36 -3.49
N VAL A 235 29.75 -39.73 -4.76
CA VAL A 235 29.72 -41.14 -5.19
C VAL A 235 30.94 -41.36 -6.07
N LYS A 236 31.90 -42.09 -5.50
CA LYS A 236 33.10 -42.60 -6.14
C LYS A 236 32.69 -43.77 -7.03
N LEU A 237 32.72 -43.63 -8.36
CA LEU A 237 32.76 -44.78 -9.26
C LEU A 237 34.02 -44.74 -10.10
N ALA A 238 34.68 -45.88 -10.14
CA ALA A 238 36.03 -46.11 -10.60
C ALA A 238 36.11 -46.23 -12.14
N SER A 239 37.32 -45.94 -12.63
CA SER A 239 38.01 -46.67 -13.70
C SER A 239 37.39 -46.68 -15.11
N LEU A 240 37.96 -45.87 -16.01
CA LEU A 240 38.10 -46.23 -17.43
C LEU A 240 39.48 -45.79 -17.92
N GLY A 241 40.45 -46.69 -17.77
CA GLY A 241 41.49 -46.81 -18.77
C GLY A 241 40.94 -47.66 -19.92
N THR A 242 41.07 -47.20 -21.15
CA THR A 242 41.86 -47.84 -22.22
C THR A 242 41.73 -47.06 -23.52
N ILE A 243 42.89 -46.95 -24.15
CA ILE A 243 43.21 -46.41 -25.46
C ILE A 243 42.61 -47.31 -26.55
N SER A 244 42.11 -46.73 -27.64
CA SER A 244 42.32 -47.25 -29.00
C SER A 244 41.96 -46.20 -30.05
N LEU A 245 43.00 -45.60 -30.63
CA LEU A 245 42.97 -44.97 -31.95
C LEU A 245 43.51 -46.02 -32.92
N GLU A 246 42.65 -46.61 -33.74
CA GLU A 246 43.08 -47.26 -34.98
C GLU A 246 42.59 -46.41 -36.16
N GLN A 247 43.57 -45.90 -36.91
CA GLN A 247 43.44 -45.37 -38.25
C GLN A 247 43.30 -46.54 -39.22
N SER A 248 42.40 -46.43 -40.21
CA SER A 248 42.58 -46.87 -41.60
C SER A 248 41.25 -46.69 -42.35
N VAL A 249 41.18 -45.68 -43.23
CA VAL A 249 41.02 -45.76 -44.70
C VAL A 249 41.07 -44.32 -45.23
#